data_AF-A0A0F9NAN4-F1
#
_entry.id   AF-A0A0F9NAN4-F1
#
_cell.length_a   1.000
_cell.length_b   1.000
_cell.length_c   1.000
_cell.angle_alpha   90.00
_cell.angle_beta   90.00
_cell.angle_gamma   90.00
#
_symmetry.space_group_name_H-M   'P 1'
#
loop_
_entity.id
_entity.type
_entity.pdbx_description
1 polymer ?
#
loop_
_entity_poly.entity_id
_entity_poly.type
_entity_poly.pdbx_seq_one_letter_code
_entity_poly.pdbx_strand_id
1 'polypeptide(L)'
;MIVNQVIINKDVKEIKKYECRGYLFCLYILCKMSTIEIGKELEITHVTIRYWLIKFQIPLRSYKKAQKNYWSKQINDKNIKYKNKKWLQYKYIELELFMVKIAKECKVSISTINYWLKKFKIKKPSIMGKYKNKKWLKNKYIKLEMSMTKIAKECMVSHNTIRHWLIKLNIPIRITLNV
;
A
#
# COMPACT_ATOMS: atom_id res chain seq x y z
N MET A 1 -38.02 6.58 29.69
CA MET A 1 -36.93 7.00 28.79
C MET A 1 -35.66 6.24 29.14
N ILE A 2 -35.46 5.05 28.59
CA ILE A 2 -34.24 4.24 28.82
C ILE A 2 -33.22 4.66 27.77
N VAL A 3 -32.16 5.35 28.19
CA VAL A 3 -31.01 5.69 27.35
C VAL A 3 -30.13 4.46 27.26
N ASN A 4 -30.18 3.77 26.12
CA ASN A 4 -29.28 2.65 25.82
C ASN A 4 -27.87 3.19 25.56
N GLN A 5 -27.03 3.15 26.59
CA GLN A 5 -25.58 3.32 26.47
C GLN A 5 -25.01 2.08 25.76
N VAL A 6 -24.74 2.20 24.46
CA VAL A 6 -24.01 1.16 23.71
C VAL A 6 -22.56 1.19 24.15
N ILE A 7 -22.16 0.20 24.94
CA ILE A 7 -20.77 -0.13 25.26
C ILE A 7 -20.14 -0.67 23.96
N ILE A 8 -19.42 0.18 23.23
CA ILE A 8 -18.60 -0.26 22.09
C ILE A 8 -17.26 -0.73 22.64
N ASN A 9 -17.05 -2.05 22.55
CA ASN A 9 -15.83 -2.79 22.88
C ASN A 9 -14.54 -2.03 22.51
N LYS A 10 -13.78 -1.65 23.54
CA LYS A 10 -12.33 -1.44 23.47
C LYS A 10 -11.70 -2.83 23.29
N ASP A 11 -11.10 -3.12 22.13
CA ASP A 11 -9.96 -4.04 21.96
C ASP A 11 -9.72 -4.45 20.49
N VAL A 12 -9.60 -3.46 19.59
CA VAL A 12 -8.86 -3.67 18.33
C VAL A 12 -7.47 -3.08 18.53
N LYS A 13 -6.50 -3.91 18.89
CA LYS A 13 -5.11 -3.51 19.08
C LYS A 13 -4.55 -2.95 17.76
N GLU A 14 -4.42 -1.63 17.68
CA GLU A 14 -3.95 -0.95 16.47
C GLU A 14 -2.54 -1.48 16.10
N ILE A 15 -2.43 -2.09 14.93
CA ILE A 15 -1.16 -2.70 14.48
C ILE A 15 -0.17 -1.57 14.24
N LYS A 16 0.83 -1.46 15.11
CA LYS A 16 1.85 -0.43 15.00
C LYS A 16 2.67 -0.65 13.74
N LYS A 17 2.77 0.36 12.88
CA LYS A 17 3.37 0.24 11.53
C LYS A 17 4.81 -0.27 11.55
N TYR A 18 5.58 0.07 12.59
CA TYR A 18 6.96 -0.41 12.77
C TYR A 18 7.05 -1.89 13.19
N GLU A 19 5.96 -2.53 13.57
CA GLU A 19 5.91 -3.98 13.81
C GLU A 19 5.69 -4.77 12.52
N CYS A 20 5.56 -4.07 11.38
CA CYS A 20 5.55 -4.71 10.07
C CYS A 20 6.96 -4.75 9.48
N ARG A 21 7.51 -5.96 9.34
CA ARG A 21 8.82 -6.21 8.72
C ARG A 21 8.98 -5.54 7.37
N GLY A 22 7.98 -5.70 6.49
CA GLY A 22 8.01 -5.13 5.14
C GLY A 22 8.08 -3.61 5.17
N TYR A 23 7.32 -2.99 6.06
CA TYR A 23 7.30 -1.55 6.22
C TYR A 23 8.65 -0.99 6.71
N LEU A 24 9.23 -1.60 7.76
CA LEU A 24 10.55 -1.22 8.26
C LEU A 24 11.67 -1.44 7.24
N PHE A 25 11.64 -2.55 6.52
CA PHE A 25 12.59 -2.82 5.44
C PHE A 25 12.51 -1.75 4.36
N CYS A 26 11.31 -1.34 3.97
CA CYS A 26 11.10 -0.27 3.00
C CYS A 26 11.71 1.04 3.48
N LEU A 27 11.40 1.50 4.69
CA LEU A 27 11.94 2.76 5.20
C LEU A 27 13.47 2.70 5.35
N TYR A 28 14.00 1.62 5.94
CA TYR A 28 15.41 1.54 6.31
C TYR A 28 16.34 1.17 5.15
N ILE A 29 15.97 0.17 4.35
CA ILE A 29 16.82 -0.36 3.26
C ILE A 29 16.53 0.33 1.93
N LEU A 30 15.26 0.53 1.58
CA LEU A 30 14.86 1.07 0.27
C LEU A 30 14.87 2.60 0.25
N CYS A 31 14.25 3.24 1.24
CA CYS A 31 14.23 4.70 1.38
C CYS A 31 15.51 5.26 2.01
N LYS A 32 16.41 4.38 2.48
CA LYS A 32 17.69 4.74 3.13
C LYS A 32 17.53 5.62 4.38
N MET A 33 16.34 5.72 4.96
CA MET A 33 16.10 6.50 6.18
C MET A 33 16.87 5.89 7.35
N SER A 34 17.59 6.73 8.07
CA SER A 34 18.24 6.39 9.33
C SER A 34 17.20 5.95 10.37
N THR A 35 17.62 5.24 11.42
CA THR A 35 16.72 4.87 12.52
C THR A 35 16.12 6.11 13.21
N ILE A 36 16.83 7.24 13.18
CA ILE A 36 16.38 8.52 13.74
C ILE A 36 15.27 9.13 12.89
N GLU A 37 15.45 9.21 11.57
CA GLU A 37 14.42 9.73 10.67
C GLU A 37 13.16 8.87 10.69
N ILE A 38 13.32 7.54 10.75
CA ILE A 38 12.17 6.63 10.89
C ILE A 38 11.49 6.83 12.24
N GLY A 39 12.26 7.03 13.31
CA GLY A 39 11.72 7.33 14.63
C GLY A 39 10.87 8.60 14.62
N LYS A 40 11.39 9.69 14.05
CA LYS A 40 10.66 10.96 13.89
C LYS A 40 9.38 10.79 13.07
N GLU A 41 9.44 10.11 11.92
CA GLU A 41 8.28 9.87 11.04
C GLU A 41 7.16 9.07 11.73
N LEU A 42 7.52 8.18 12.64
CA LEU A 42 6.58 7.30 13.33
C LEU A 42 6.31 7.72 14.77
N GLU A 43 6.79 8.91 15.16
CA GLU A 43 6.67 9.47 16.52
C GLU A 43 7.11 8.48 17.61
N ILE A 44 8.19 7.74 17.33
CA ILE A 44 8.79 6.78 18.26
C ILE A 44 10.29 6.91 18.34
N THR A 45 10.88 6.32 19.38
CA THR A 45 12.33 6.38 19.55
C THR A 45 13.06 5.55 18.48
N HIS A 46 14.20 6.06 18.02
CA HIS A 46 15.06 5.37 17.07
C HIS A 46 15.61 4.03 17.62
N VAL A 47 15.63 3.88 18.95
CA VAL A 47 15.98 2.65 19.67
C VAL A 47 14.93 1.56 19.39
N THR A 48 13.64 1.90 19.47
CA THR A 48 12.54 0.99 19.10
C THR A 48 12.67 0.54 17.65
N ILE A 49 12.99 1.46 16.73
CA ILE A 49 13.25 1.11 15.33
C ILE A 49 14.42 0.13 15.20
N ARG A 50 15.54 0.39 15.89
CA ARG A 50 16.70 -0.50 15.89
C ARG A 50 16.34 -1.89 16.41
N TYR A 51 15.59 -1.97 17.49
CA TYR A 51 15.10 -3.24 18.05
C TYR A 51 14.31 -4.04 17.00
N TRP A 52 13.36 -3.43 16.32
CA TRP A 52 12.57 -4.12 15.31
C TRP A 52 13.36 -4.49 14.05
N LEU A 53 14.33 -3.67 13.63
CA LEU A 53 15.26 -4.04 12.55
C LEU A 53 16.05 -5.31 12.91
N ILE A 54 16.55 -5.40 14.14
CA ILE A 54 17.25 -6.61 14.63
C ILE A 54 16.28 -7.79 14.69
N LYS A 55 15.10 -7.61 15.30
CA LYS A 55 14.07 -8.64 15.42
C LYS A 55 13.65 -9.23 14.08
N PHE A 56 13.63 -8.42 13.02
CA PHE A 56 13.32 -8.84 11.66
C PHE A 56 14.51 -9.28 10.82
N GLN A 57 15.70 -9.35 11.42
CA GLN A 57 16.96 -9.70 10.77
C GLN A 57 17.27 -8.80 9.56
N ILE A 58 16.93 -7.51 9.68
CA ILE A 58 17.26 -6.49 8.69
C ILE A 58 18.67 -5.96 9.03
N PRO A 59 19.66 -6.08 8.11
CA PRO A 59 21.04 -5.78 8.43
C PRO A 59 21.22 -4.29 8.79
N LEU A 60 21.75 -4.03 9.99
CA LEU A 60 22.06 -2.68 10.44
C LEU A 60 23.22 -2.12 9.60
N ARG A 61 23.05 -0.92 9.08
CA ARG A 61 24.09 -0.20 8.36
C ARG A 61 25.17 0.23 9.35
N SER A 62 26.42 -0.19 9.13
CA SER A 62 27.53 0.17 10.03
C SER A 62 27.90 1.66 9.94
N TYR A 63 28.36 2.20 11.06
CA TYR A 63 28.72 3.61 11.25
C TYR A 63 29.73 4.13 10.21
N LYS A 64 30.75 3.33 9.86
CA LYS A 64 31.76 3.67 8.82
C LYS A 64 31.17 3.82 7.41
N LYS A 65 30.01 3.19 7.13
CA LYS A 65 29.29 3.30 5.85
C LYS A 65 28.33 4.50 5.82
N ALA A 66 28.03 5.10 6.97
CA ALA A 66 27.18 6.29 7.10
C ALA A 66 27.99 7.60 6.97
N GLN A 67 29.22 7.65 7.49
CA GLN A 67 30.04 8.88 7.51
C GLN A 67 30.55 9.30 6.12
N LYS A 68 30.84 8.34 5.22
CA LYS A 68 31.22 8.62 3.81
C LYS A 68 30.07 9.22 2.98
N ASN A 69 28.83 9.18 3.49
CA ASN A 69 27.62 9.68 2.84
C ASN A 69 27.11 11.04 3.37
N TYR A 70 27.74 11.60 4.41
CA TYR A 70 27.28 12.85 5.05
C TYR A 70 27.85 14.11 4.37
N TRP A 71 29.13 14.10 3.97
CA TRP A 71 29.79 15.27 3.36
C TRP A 71 29.70 15.34 1.82
N SER A 72 29.27 14.27 1.15
CA SER A 72 29.23 14.19 -0.32
C SER A 72 27.85 14.46 -0.96
N LYS A 73 26.82 14.80 -0.17
CA LYS A 73 25.41 14.79 -0.65
C LYS A 73 24.61 16.07 -0.37
N GLN A 74 25.27 17.17 0.01
CA GLN A 74 24.62 18.49 0.10
C GLN A 74 24.56 19.23 -1.24
N ILE A 75 24.97 18.60 -2.35
CA ILE A 75 24.94 19.23 -3.68
C ILE A 75 24.17 18.32 -4.65
N ASN A 76 22.93 18.72 -4.98
CA ASN A 76 22.08 18.34 -6.12
C ASN A 76 21.29 16.99 -6.14
N ASP A 77 19.97 17.10 -5.91
CA ASP A 77 18.88 16.49 -6.71
C ASP A 77 18.50 14.98 -6.62
N LYS A 78 18.85 14.22 -5.57
CA LYS A 78 18.58 12.75 -5.54
C LYS A 78 18.06 12.16 -4.22
N ASN A 79 16.88 12.59 -3.75
CA ASN A 79 16.06 11.79 -2.83
C ASN A 79 14.60 11.65 -3.26
N ILE A 80 14.41 11.55 -4.57
CA ILE A 80 13.08 11.50 -5.18
C ILE A 80 12.55 10.06 -5.11
N LYS A 81 11.67 9.80 -4.14
CA LYS A 81 11.13 8.47 -3.80
C LYS A 81 10.62 7.70 -5.03
N TYR A 82 9.93 8.37 -5.97
CA TYR A 82 9.39 7.75 -7.18
C TYR A 82 10.44 7.40 -8.25
N LYS A 83 11.67 7.93 -8.17
CA LYS A 83 12.81 7.49 -9.03
C LYS A 83 13.38 6.15 -8.55
N ASN A 84 12.96 5.63 -7.40
CA ASN A 84 13.33 4.29 -6.94
C ASN A 84 12.30 3.26 -7.43
N LYS A 85 12.71 2.37 -8.35
CA LYS A 85 11.86 1.32 -8.93
C LYS A 85 11.12 0.48 -7.89
N LYS A 86 11.82 0.02 -6.84
CA LYS A 86 11.23 -0.86 -5.81
C LYS A 86 10.20 -0.12 -4.96
N TRP A 87 10.50 1.12 -4.58
CA TRP A 87 9.55 1.96 -3.84
C TRP A 87 8.29 2.23 -4.66
N LEU A 88 8.47 2.62 -5.92
CA LEU A 88 7.36 2.92 -6.82
C LEU A 88 6.52 1.69 -7.10
N GLN A 89 7.14 0.52 -7.30
CA GLN A 89 6.45 -0.76 -7.47
C GLN A 89 5.66 -1.15 -6.22
N TYR A 90 6.24 -1.04 -5.02
CA TYR A 90 5.55 -1.33 -3.77
C TYR A 90 4.33 -0.43 -3.58
N LYS A 91 4.49 0.88 -3.78
CA LYS A 91 3.39 1.84 -3.67
C LYS A 91 2.28 1.58 -4.71
N TYR A 92 2.66 1.26 -5.93
CA TYR A 92 1.73 1.17 -7.06
C TYR A 92 1.07 -0.21 -7.22
N ILE A 93 1.79 -1.29 -6.91
CA ILE A 93 1.33 -2.69 -7.01
C ILE A 93 0.91 -3.20 -5.64
N GLU A 94 1.81 -3.27 -4.67
CA GLU A 94 1.56 -3.96 -3.38
C GLU A 94 0.55 -3.21 -2.50
N LEU A 95 0.65 -1.88 -2.44
CA LEU A 95 -0.33 -1.02 -1.75
C LEU A 95 -1.50 -0.58 -2.63
N GLU A 96 -1.52 -1.05 -3.89
CA GLU A 96 -2.53 -0.75 -4.91
C GLU A 96 -2.84 0.75 -5.12
N LEU A 97 -1.95 1.66 -4.70
CA LEU A 97 -2.21 3.10 -4.76
C LEU A 97 -2.34 3.58 -6.22
N PHE A 98 -3.22 4.56 -6.42
CA PHE A 98 -3.33 5.24 -7.71
C PHE A 98 -2.22 6.26 -7.90
N MET A 99 -1.85 6.51 -9.17
CA MET A 99 -0.81 7.49 -9.53
C MET A 99 -1.10 8.86 -8.90
N VAL A 100 -2.36 9.29 -8.82
CA VAL A 100 -2.78 10.54 -8.17
C VAL A 100 -2.32 10.63 -6.71
N LYS A 101 -2.49 9.54 -5.95
CA LYS A 101 -2.13 9.49 -4.53
C LYS A 101 -0.61 9.47 -4.34
N ILE A 102 0.10 8.74 -5.20
CA ILE A 102 1.57 8.71 -5.22
C ILE A 102 2.14 10.08 -5.61
N ALA A 103 1.56 10.72 -6.62
CA ALA A 103 1.92 12.05 -7.10
C ALA A 103 1.76 13.10 -6.00
N LYS A 104 0.62 13.09 -5.29
CA LYS A 104 0.37 13.94 -4.12
C LYS A 104 1.37 13.69 -2.99
N GLU A 105 1.66 12.44 -2.65
CA GLU A 105 2.66 12.08 -1.62
C GLU A 105 4.06 12.59 -1.99
N CYS A 106 4.39 12.57 -3.29
CA CYS A 106 5.69 12.98 -3.79
C CYS A 106 5.77 14.46 -4.17
N LYS A 107 4.68 15.22 -4.03
CA LYS A 107 4.55 16.62 -4.48
C LYS A 107 4.98 16.82 -5.94
N VAL A 108 4.55 15.90 -6.83
CA VAL A 108 4.82 15.98 -8.27
C VAL A 108 3.55 15.75 -9.09
N SER A 109 3.62 16.00 -10.39
CA SER A 109 2.53 15.71 -11.30
C SER A 109 2.31 14.20 -11.51
N ILE A 110 1.09 13.83 -11.87
CA ILE A 110 0.73 12.45 -12.25
C ILE A 110 1.57 11.99 -13.45
N SER A 111 1.82 12.89 -14.40
CA SER A 111 2.63 12.64 -15.60
C SER A 111 4.06 12.23 -15.25
N THR A 112 4.65 12.84 -14.22
CA THR A 112 5.97 12.44 -13.70
C THR A 112 5.95 10.99 -13.20
N ILE A 113 4.94 10.62 -12.41
CA ILE A 113 4.79 9.23 -11.93
C ILE A 113 4.60 8.26 -13.09
N ASN A 114 3.76 8.60 -14.06
CA ASN A 114 3.52 7.79 -15.26
C ASN A 114 4.80 7.56 -16.07
N TYR A 115 5.61 8.61 -16.26
CA TYR A 115 6.92 8.50 -16.92
C TYR A 115 7.81 7.44 -16.22
N TRP A 116 7.92 7.49 -14.89
CA TRP A 116 8.75 6.54 -14.14
C TRP A 116 8.19 5.11 -14.13
N LEU A 117 6.86 4.94 -14.07
CA LEU A 117 6.23 3.63 -14.23
C LEU A 117 6.54 3.02 -15.60
N LYS A 118 6.42 3.80 -16.67
CA LYS A 118 6.79 3.39 -18.04
C LYS A 118 8.27 3.05 -18.13
N LYS A 119 9.15 3.94 -17.64
CA LYS A 119 10.61 3.76 -17.65
C LYS A 119 11.04 2.49 -16.94
N PHE A 120 10.39 2.14 -15.84
CA PHE A 120 10.69 0.90 -15.09
C PHE A 120 9.91 -0.33 -15.56
N LYS A 121 9.07 -0.19 -16.60
CA LYS A 121 8.17 -1.23 -17.10
C LYS A 121 7.25 -1.80 -16.01
N ILE A 122 6.90 -0.97 -15.01
CA ILE A 122 5.97 -1.33 -13.94
C ILE A 122 4.56 -1.18 -14.50
N LYS A 123 3.95 -2.30 -14.88
CA LYS A 123 2.55 -2.34 -15.25
C LYS A 123 1.76 -2.72 -14.00
N LYS A 124 0.66 -2.01 -13.73
CA LYS A 124 -0.33 -2.52 -12.78
C LYS A 124 -0.83 -3.84 -13.39
N PRO A 125 -0.83 -4.97 -12.66
CA PRO A 125 -1.45 -6.19 -13.18
C PRO A 125 -2.87 -5.79 -13.57
N SER A 126 -3.24 -5.96 -14.84
CA SER A 126 -4.45 -5.37 -15.42
C SER A 126 -5.65 -5.71 -14.56
N ILE A 127 -6.03 -4.77 -13.69
CA ILE A 127 -7.27 -4.83 -12.92
C ILE A 127 -8.45 -4.65 -13.88
N MET A 128 -8.21 -3.89 -14.96
CA MET A 128 -9.03 -3.84 -16.17
C MET A 128 -9.24 -5.27 -16.68
N GLY A 129 -10.41 -5.84 -16.38
CA GLY A 129 -10.80 -7.18 -16.80
C GLY A 129 -10.49 -8.32 -15.84
N LYS A 130 -9.97 -8.10 -14.62
CA LYS A 130 -9.88 -9.18 -13.60
C LYS A 130 -11.25 -9.75 -13.26
N TYR A 131 -12.28 -8.91 -13.28
CA TYR A 131 -13.68 -9.32 -13.15
C TYR A 131 -14.16 -10.26 -14.28
N LYS A 132 -13.42 -10.37 -15.39
CA LYS A 132 -13.70 -11.37 -16.44
C LYS A 132 -13.18 -12.76 -16.08
N ASN A 133 -12.27 -12.87 -15.11
CA ASN A 133 -11.75 -14.13 -14.62
C ASN A 133 -12.70 -14.72 -13.56
N LYS A 134 -13.32 -15.86 -13.87
CA LYS A 134 -14.30 -16.54 -12.99
C LYS A 134 -13.75 -16.86 -11.61
N LYS A 135 -12.52 -17.35 -11.50
CA LYS A 135 -11.90 -17.72 -10.22
C LYS A 135 -11.68 -16.48 -9.35
N TRP A 136 -11.19 -15.39 -9.94
CA TRP A 136 -10.97 -14.14 -9.24
C TRP A 136 -12.29 -13.51 -8.78
N LEU A 137 -13.27 -13.39 -9.68
CA LEU A 137 -14.56 -12.78 -9.37
C LEU A 137 -15.35 -13.59 -8.34
N LYS A 138 -15.35 -14.93 -8.44
CA LYS A 138 -15.97 -15.82 -7.45
C LYS A 138 -15.30 -15.68 -6.08
N ASN A 139 -13.97 -15.60 -6.03
CA ASN A 139 -13.25 -15.42 -4.77
C ASN A 139 -13.63 -14.08 -4.09
N LYS A 140 -13.62 -12.98 -4.85
CA LYS A 140 -13.97 -11.65 -4.31
C LYS A 140 -15.43 -11.55 -3.88
N TYR A 141 -16.36 -12.06 -4.69
CA TYR A 141 -17.79 -11.90 -4.45
C TYR A 141 -18.38 -12.91 -3.47
N ILE A 142 -17.97 -14.20 -3.55
CA ILE A 142 -18.49 -15.27 -2.69
C ILE A 142 -17.61 -15.47 -1.47
N LYS A 143 -16.31 -15.74 -1.65
CA LYS A 143 -15.43 -16.10 -0.52
C LYS A 143 -15.09 -14.92 0.39
N LEU A 144 -14.86 -13.74 -0.20
CA LEU A 144 -14.55 -12.50 0.53
C LEU A 144 -15.79 -11.62 0.73
N GLU A 145 -16.95 -12.10 0.29
CA GLU A 145 -18.25 -11.46 0.46
C GLU A 145 -18.35 -9.99 0.02
N MET A 146 -17.46 -9.52 -0.86
CA MET A 146 -17.46 -8.12 -1.27
C MET A 146 -18.70 -7.75 -2.07
N SER A 147 -19.25 -6.56 -1.84
CA SER A 147 -20.35 -6.01 -2.63
C SER A 147 -19.93 -5.75 -4.08
N MET A 148 -20.89 -5.81 -5.01
CA MET A 148 -20.61 -5.48 -6.42
C MET A 148 -20.05 -4.06 -6.57
N THR A 149 -20.53 -3.09 -5.77
CA THR A 149 -20.05 -1.71 -5.76
C THR A 149 -18.60 -1.60 -5.30
N LYS A 150 -18.19 -2.36 -4.28
CA LYS A 150 -16.80 -2.39 -3.80
C LYS A 150 -15.87 -3.02 -4.83
N ILE A 151 -16.28 -4.14 -5.44
CA ILE A 151 -15.53 -4.79 -6.53
C ILE A 151 -15.45 -3.88 -7.76
N ALA A 152 -16.54 -3.19 -8.10
CA ALA A 152 -16.60 -2.25 -9.22
C ALA A 152 -15.67 -1.07 -9.02
N LYS A 153 -15.61 -0.51 -7.80
CA LYS A 153 -14.67 0.55 -7.41
C LYS A 153 -13.22 0.06 -7.48
N GLU A 154 -12.94 -1.15 -7.02
CA GLU A 154 -11.61 -1.79 -7.16
C GLU A 154 -11.24 -1.94 -8.65
N CYS A 155 -12.20 -2.36 -9.48
CA CYS A 155 -12.02 -2.60 -10.91
C CYS A 155 -12.10 -1.35 -11.80
N MET A 156 -12.45 -0.18 -11.24
CA MET A 156 -12.77 1.05 -11.98
C MET A 156 -13.82 0.85 -13.08
N VAL A 157 -14.86 0.07 -12.80
CA VAL A 157 -16.02 -0.15 -13.69
C VAL A 157 -17.31 0.17 -12.96
N SER A 158 -18.44 0.16 -13.66
CA SER A 158 -19.74 0.28 -13.01
C SER A 158 -20.12 -1.03 -12.30
N HIS A 159 -20.95 -0.94 -11.26
CA HIS A 159 -21.49 -2.13 -10.61
C HIS A 159 -22.31 -3.00 -11.57
N ASN A 160 -22.95 -2.38 -12.58
CA ASN A 160 -23.63 -3.08 -13.67
C ASN A 160 -22.68 -3.94 -14.51
N THR A 161 -21.45 -3.47 -14.75
CA THR A 161 -20.42 -4.29 -15.41
C THR A 161 -20.11 -5.54 -14.57
N ILE A 162 -19.97 -5.40 -13.25
CA ILE A 162 -19.74 -6.56 -12.37
C ILE A 162 -20.93 -7.52 -12.38
N ARG A 163 -22.16 -7.01 -12.30
CA ARG A 163 -23.39 -7.80 -12.39
C ARG A 163 -23.43 -8.60 -13.70
N HIS A 164 -23.16 -7.95 -14.83
CA HIS A 164 -23.11 -8.61 -16.15
C HIS A 164 -22.12 -9.79 -16.15
N TRP A 165 -20.92 -9.62 -15.59
CA TRP A 165 -19.91 -10.67 -15.55
C TRP A 165 -20.20 -11.79 -14.54
N LEU A 166 -20.89 -11.50 -13.44
CA LEU A 166 -21.40 -12.54 -12.53
C LEU A 166 -22.38 -13.47 -13.26
N ILE A 167 -23.33 -12.89 -14.02
CA ILE A 167 -24.29 -13.63 -14.84
C ILE A 167 -23.54 -14.41 -15.92
N LYS A 168 -22.71 -13.73 -16.73
CA LYS A 168 -21.98 -14.33 -17.85
C LYS A 168 -21.07 -15.51 -17.45
N LEU A 169 -20.57 -15.52 -16.21
CA LEU A 169 -19.69 -16.58 -15.70
C LEU A 169 -20.42 -17.63 -14.85
N ASN A 170 -21.74 -17.57 -14.75
CA ASN A 170 -22.58 -18.42 -13.89
C ASN A 170 -22.10 -18.42 -12.44
N ILE A 171 -21.91 -17.23 -11.87
CA ILE A 171 -21.65 -17.04 -10.43
C ILE A 171 -22.98 -16.61 -9.78
N PRO A 172 -23.47 -17.30 -8.75
CA PRO A 172 -24.76 -17.00 -8.13
C PRO A 172 -24.76 -15.58 -7.55
N ILE A 173 -25.76 -14.78 -7.93
CA ILE A 173 -25.96 -13.45 -7.38
C ILE A 173 -26.61 -13.58 -6.01
N ARG A 174 -26.01 -12.96 -5.00
CA ARG A 174 -26.60 -12.85 -3.66
C ARG A 174 -27.78 -11.88 -3.76
N ILE A 175 -28.98 -12.39 -3.52
CA ILE A 175 -30.19 -11.58 -3.43
C ILE A 175 -30.13 -10.91 -2.06
N THR A 176 -29.90 -9.60 -2.04
CA THR A 176 -30.16 -8.82 -0.83
C THR A 176 -31.67 -8.64 -0.76
N LEU A 177 -32.34 -9.42 0.10
CA LEU A 177 -33.70 -9.11 0.51
C LEU A 177 -33.62 -7.76 1.24
N ASN A 178 -34.21 -6.72 0.65
CA ASN A 178 -34.48 -5.48 1.37
C ASN A 178 -35.57 -5.81 2.39
N VAL A 179 -35.17 -6.04 3.64
CA VAL A 179 -36.06 -6.01 4.80
C VAL A 179 -35.99 -4.62 5.39
#